data_AF-A0A3M9YUG6-F1
#
_entry.id   AF-A0A3M9YUG6-F1
#
_cell.length_a   1.000
_cell.length_b   1.000
_cell.length_c   1.000
_cell.angle_alpha   90.00
_cell.angle_beta   90.00
_cell.angle_gamma   90.00
#
_symmetry.space_group_name_H-M   'P 1'
#
loop_
_entity.id
_entity.type
_entity.pdbx_description
1 polymer ?
#
loop_
_entity_poly.entity_id
_entity_poly.type
_entity_poly.pdbx_seq_one_letter_code
_entity_poly.pdbx_strand_id
1 'polypeptide(L)'
;MLHRLIPTAAMLAAAFAPVAALAEQESTSSLPNYNLVQLSVAASAVPIEEFQARTMEINTCGDAVKLGKAMDAKVERKRFVHATELPPQLRPVLKDLPNGMASPVLSEDGATLHVLVVCSRA
;
A
#
# COMPACT_ATOMS: atom_id res chain seq x y z
N MET A 1 47.70 -63.92 31.06
CA MET A 1 48.02 -63.83 29.62
C MET A 1 46.84 -63.13 28.96
N LEU A 2 46.71 -61.81 28.84
CA LEU A 2 47.57 -60.76 28.29
C LEU A 2 48.00 -61.02 26.83
N HIS A 3 47.15 -60.61 25.86
CA HIS A 3 47.42 -59.51 24.91
C HIS A 3 46.62 -59.62 23.58
N ARG A 4 46.08 -58.45 23.14
CA ARG A 4 46.06 -57.91 21.75
C ARG A 4 45.04 -58.54 20.75
N LEU A 5 44.22 -57.83 19.94
CA LEU A 5 44.23 -56.50 19.27
C LEU A 5 42.76 -56.10 18.87
N ILE A 6 42.28 -54.87 19.17
CA ILE A 6 42.08 -53.68 18.28
C ILE A 6 40.73 -53.63 17.51
N PRO A 7 40.12 -52.43 17.38
CA PRO A 7 38.67 -52.20 17.36
C PRO A 7 38.12 -51.88 15.96
N THR A 8 36.81 -51.98 15.80
CA THR A 8 36.09 -51.30 14.71
C THR A 8 34.99 -50.44 15.30
N ALA A 9 35.22 -49.13 15.22
CA ALA A 9 34.22 -48.11 15.48
C ALA A 9 33.15 -48.18 14.39
N ALA A 10 31.93 -48.56 14.75
CA ALA A 10 30.76 -48.32 13.90
C ALA A 10 30.15 -46.97 14.32
N MET A 11 30.35 -45.96 13.47
CA MET A 11 29.75 -44.64 13.61
C MET A 11 28.23 -44.75 13.73
N LEU A 12 27.68 -44.16 14.79
CA LEU A 12 26.26 -43.79 14.89
C LEU A 12 25.98 -42.69 13.87
N ALA A 13 25.48 -43.06 12.69
CA ALA A 13 24.79 -42.12 11.82
C ALA A 13 23.37 -41.92 12.35
N ALA A 14 23.21 -40.96 13.25
CA ALA A 14 21.91 -40.36 13.51
C ALA A 14 21.48 -39.66 12.21
N ALA A 15 20.69 -40.36 11.39
CA ALA A 15 20.01 -39.75 10.26
C ALA A 15 18.92 -38.85 10.83
N PHE A 16 19.28 -37.58 11.04
CA PHE A 16 18.34 -36.50 11.28
C PHE A 16 17.36 -36.46 10.10
N ALA A 17 16.11 -36.86 10.35
CA ALA A 17 15.01 -36.56 9.47
C ALA A 17 14.91 -35.03 9.32
N PRO A 18 14.85 -34.46 8.10
CA PRO A 18 14.40 -33.10 7.96
C PRO A 18 12.88 -33.09 8.15
N VAL A 19 12.47 -32.89 9.41
CA VAL A 19 11.17 -32.33 9.75
C VAL A 19 11.21 -30.84 9.39
N ALA A 20 10.14 -30.36 8.75
CA ALA A 20 9.80 -28.95 8.51
C ALA A 20 10.60 -28.21 7.42
N ALA A 21 10.00 -28.13 6.24
CA ALA A 21 9.94 -26.90 5.46
C ALA A 21 8.46 -26.62 5.12
N LEU A 22 7.68 -26.35 6.17
CA LEU A 22 6.42 -25.59 6.06
C LEU A 22 6.74 -24.23 6.69
N ALA A 23 6.26 -23.15 6.06
CA ALA A 23 6.68 -21.75 6.19
C ALA A 23 7.96 -21.48 5.37
N GLU A 24 7.94 -20.74 4.27
CA GLU A 24 7.22 -19.49 4.05
C GLU A 24 6.37 -19.56 2.77
N GLN A 25 5.06 -19.81 2.92
CA GLN A 25 4.14 -18.98 2.14
C GLN A 25 4.16 -17.62 2.83
N GLU A 26 5.21 -16.84 2.54
CA GLU A 26 5.10 -15.41 2.66
C GLU A 26 3.92 -15.07 1.75
N SER A 27 2.75 -14.88 2.34
CA SER A 27 1.66 -14.20 1.68
C SER A 27 2.12 -12.74 1.54
N THR A 28 3.15 -12.53 0.72
CA THR A 28 3.38 -11.26 0.08
C THR A 28 2.15 -11.08 -0.77
N SER A 29 1.16 -10.40 -0.21
CA SER A 29 0.11 -9.83 -1.01
C SER A 29 0.83 -9.11 -2.14
N SER A 30 0.78 -9.65 -3.36
CA SER A 30 1.43 -9.10 -4.55
C SER A 30 0.80 -7.76 -4.96
N LEU A 31 -0.19 -7.33 -4.19
CA LEU A 31 -0.87 -6.07 -4.32
C LEU A 31 -0.03 -4.97 -3.66
N PRO A 32 0.25 -3.88 -4.39
CA PRO A 32 1.08 -2.79 -3.88
C PRO A 32 0.44 -2.14 -2.67
N ASN A 33 1.31 -1.65 -1.78
CA ASN A 33 0.93 -0.79 -0.67
C ASN A 33 1.09 0.67 -1.08
N TYR A 34 0.09 1.49 -0.77
CA TYR A 34 0.08 2.89 -1.18
C TYR A 34 0.32 3.82 0.00
N ASN A 35 1.13 4.85 -0.23
CA ASN A 35 1.13 6.05 0.58
C ASN A 35 0.34 7.12 -0.17
N LEU A 36 -0.75 7.61 0.42
CA LEU A 36 -1.72 8.49 -0.20
C LEU A 36 -1.89 9.79 0.60
N VAL A 37 -2.21 10.85 -0.11
CA VAL A 37 -2.84 12.05 0.47
C VAL A 37 -4.28 12.08 0.00
N GLN A 38 -5.23 12.11 0.93
CA GLN A 38 -6.64 12.32 0.64
C GLN A 38 -6.99 13.79 0.88
N LEU A 39 -7.60 14.42 -0.13
CA LEU A 39 -8.24 15.71 -0.01
C LEU A 39 -9.74 15.50 0.03
N SER A 40 -10.43 16.12 1.00
CA SER A 40 -11.88 16.03 1.13
C SER A 40 -12.50 17.41 1.31
N VAL A 41 -13.53 17.73 0.53
CA VAL A 41 -14.31 18.97 0.64
C VAL A 41 -15.79 18.66 0.69
N ALA A 42 -16.57 19.52 1.36
CA ALA A 42 -18.03 19.42 1.28
C ALA A 42 -18.48 19.76 -0.14
N ALA A 43 -19.36 18.95 -0.72
CA ALA A 43 -19.92 19.19 -2.05
C ALA A 43 -20.76 20.48 -2.12
N SER A 44 -21.21 20.99 -0.97
CA SER A 44 -21.88 22.30 -0.84
C SER A 44 -20.91 23.49 -0.86
N ALA A 45 -19.63 23.28 -0.60
CA ALA A 45 -18.63 24.34 -0.53
C ALA A 45 -17.94 24.57 -1.88
N VAL A 46 -17.73 23.51 -2.67
CA VAL A 46 -17.03 23.57 -3.96
C VAL A 46 -17.75 22.67 -4.97
N PRO A 47 -18.10 23.18 -6.18
CA PRO A 47 -18.63 22.36 -7.26
C PRO A 47 -17.65 21.24 -7.68
N ILE A 48 -18.19 20.11 -8.13
CA ILE A 48 -17.36 18.95 -8.50
C ILE A 48 -16.41 19.27 -9.65
N GLU A 49 -16.84 20.06 -10.63
CA GLU A 49 -16.04 20.44 -11.81
C GLU A 49 -14.87 21.34 -11.40
N GLU A 50 -15.09 22.25 -10.45
CA GLU A 50 -14.06 23.13 -9.91
C GLU A 50 -13.05 22.34 -9.08
N PHE A 51 -13.54 21.45 -8.21
CA PHE A 51 -12.67 20.60 -7.38
C PHE A 51 -11.83 19.66 -8.27
N GLN A 52 -12.43 19.10 -9.32
CA GLN A 52 -11.73 18.29 -10.30
C GLN A 52 -10.66 19.11 -11.04
N ALA A 53 -11.00 20.28 -11.59
CA ALA A 53 -10.07 21.10 -12.33
C ALA A 53 -8.83 21.47 -11.50
N ARG A 54 -9.04 21.88 -10.24
CA ARG A 54 -7.94 22.24 -9.34
C ARG A 54 -7.08 21.04 -8.93
N THR A 55 -7.68 19.88 -8.70
CA THR A 55 -6.94 18.68 -8.30
C THR A 55 -6.14 18.07 -9.45
N MET A 56 -6.53 18.32 -10.70
CA MET A 56 -5.75 17.92 -11.89
C MET A 56 -4.44 18.69 -12.04
N GLU A 57 -4.28 19.84 -11.37
CA GLU A 57 -3.02 20.59 -11.35
C GLU A 57 -2.00 20.04 -10.36
N ILE A 58 -2.39 19.05 -9.54
CA ILE A 58 -1.50 18.41 -8.57
C ILE A 58 -0.47 17.55 -9.30
N ASN A 59 0.79 17.91 -9.14
CA ASN A 59 1.94 17.17 -9.70
C ASN A 59 2.80 16.51 -8.61
N THR A 60 2.60 16.89 -7.35
CA THR A 60 3.29 16.30 -6.20
C THR A 60 2.36 16.19 -5.00
N CYS A 61 2.66 15.28 -4.07
CA CYS A 61 1.94 15.24 -2.79
C CYS A 61 2.15 16.50 -1.92
N GLY A 62 3.23 17.24 -2.15
CA GLY A 62 3.42 18.55 -1.54
C GLY A 62 2.36 19.54 -2.04
N ASP A 63 2.09 19.53 -3.35
CA ASP A 63 1.09 20.40 -3.97
C ASP A 63 -0.32 20.02 -3.54
N ALA A 64 -0.61 18.72 -3.40
CA ALA A 64 -1.88 18.26 -2.83
C ALA A 64 -2.16 18.89 -1.45
N VAL A 65 -1.16 18.88 -0.57
CA VAL A 65 -1.29 19.45 0.78
C VAL A 65 -1.45 20.97 0.74
N LYS A 66 -0.73 21.66 -0.15
CA LYS A 66 -0.86 23.11 -0.33
C LYS A 66 -2.25 23.47 -0.87
N LEU A 67 -2.72 22.78 -1.90
CA LEU A 67 -4.04 22.98 -2.48
C LEU A 67 -5.12 22.72 -1.44
N GLY A 68 -5.02 21.62 -0.70
CA GLY A 68 -5.97 21.30 0.35
C GLY A 68 -6.09 22.41 1.39
N LYS A 69 -4.96 22.96 1.85
CA LYS A 69 -4.97 24.12 2.76
C LYS A 69 -5.55 25.38 2.13
N ALA A 70 -5.24 25.66 0.86
CA ALA A 70 -5.75 26.84 0.17
C ALA A 70 -7.28 26.81 -0.06
N MET A 71 -7.87 25.62 -0.06
CA MET A 71 -9.30 25.41 -0.27
C MET A 71 -10.07 25.07 1.03
N ASP A 72 -9.42 25.16 2.19
CA ASP A 72 -9.95 24.65 3.47
C ASP A 72 -10.45 23.19 3.38
N ALA A 73 -9.83 22.40 2.51
CA ALA A 73 -10.11 20.98 2.40
C ALA A 73 -9.49 20.22 3.58
N LYS A 74 -10.19 19.17 4.01
CA LYS A 74 -9.64 18.20 4.96
C LYS A 74 -8.53 17.40 4.27
N VAL A 75 -7.31 17.51 4.78
CA VAL A 75 -6.12 16.80 4.27
C VAL A 75 -5.77 15.65 5.21
N GLU A 76 -5.88 14.42 4.72
CA GLU A 76 -5.46 13.22 5.45
C GLU A 76 -4.29 12.54 4.77
N ARG A 77 -3.28 12.13 5.54
CA ARG A 77 -2.16 11.32 5.04
C ARG A 77 -2.37 9.87 5.42
N LYS A 78 -2.67 9.02 4.45
CA LYS A 78 -2.86 7.59 4.66
C LYS A 78 -1.60 6.85 4.23
N ARG A 79 -0.99 6.12 5.16
CA ARG A 79 0.23 5.34 4.92
C ARG A 79 -0.11 3.86 4.93
N PHE A 80 0.58 3.08 4.12
CA PHE A 80 0.40 1.63 4.05
C PHE A 80 -1.03 1.19 3.74
N VAL A 81 -1.70 1.89 2.80
CA VAL A 81 -3.03 1.49 2.36
C VAL A 81 -2.89 0.29 1.42
N HIS A 82 -3.43 -0.86 1.82
CA HIS A 82 -3.45 -2.04 0.97
C HIS A 82 -4.43 -1.85 -0.18
N ALA A 83 -4.12 -2.41 -1.36
CA ALA A 83 -5.02 -2.30 -2.51
C ALA A 83 -6.42 -2.89 -2.25
N THR A 84 -6.55 -3.83 -1.32
CA THR A 84 -7.82 -4.43 -0.90
C THR A 84 -8.71 -3.50 -0.08
N GLU A 85 -8.12 -2.51 0.60
CA GLU A 85 -8.85 -1.49 1.37
C GLU A 85 -9.40 -0.38 0.48
N LEU A 86 -8.90 -0.29 -0.76
CA LEU A 86 -9.39 0.67 -1.74
C LEU A 86 -10.72 0.19 -2.35
N PRO A 87 -11.66 1.13 -2.59
CA PRO A 87 -12.85 0.84 -3.39
C PRO A 87 -12.50 0.10 -4.69
N PRO A 88 -13.26 -0.94 -5.08
CA PRO A 88 -12.94 -1.78 -6.24
C PRO A 88 -12.66 -1.00 -7.52
N GLN A 89 -13.44 0.06 -7.76
CA GLN A 89 -13.30 0.97 -8.90
C GLN A 89 -11.99 1.78 -8.93
N LEU A 90 -11.38 2.03 -7.76
CA LEU A 90 -10.15 2.82 -7.65
C LEU A 90 -8.88 1.98 -7.75
N ARG A 91 -8.96 0.67 -7.49
CA ARG A 91 -7.80 -0.21 -7.58
C ARG A 91 -7.08 -0.13 -8.94
N PRO A 92 -7.77 -0.28 -10.10
CA PRO A 92 -7.08 -0.17 -11.39
C PRO A 92 -6.60 1.26 -11.65
N VAL A 93 -7.37 2.27 -11.25
CA VAL A 93 -7.01 3.67 -11.45
C VAL A 93 -5.72 4.02 -10.70
N LEU A 94 -5.65 3.72 -9.41
CA LEU A 94 -4.48 4.00 -8.57
C LEU A 94 -3.28 3.11 -8.94
N LYS A 95 -3.50 1.94 -9.54
CA LYS A 95 -2.42 1.11 -10.06
C LYS A 95 -1.67 1.79 -11.21
N ASP A 96 -2.38 2.46 -12.10
CA ASP A 96 -1.81 3.08 -13.30
C ASP A 96 -1.48 4.58 -13.13
N LEU A 97 -2.02 5.23 -12.10
CA LEU A 97 -1.88 6.67 -11.85
C LEU A 97 -0.46 7.08 -11.38
N PRO A 98 0.31 7.93 -12.08
CA PRO A 98 1.67 8.27 -11.65
C PRO A 98 1.75 8.82 -10.21
N ASN A 99 2.89 8.60 -9.55
CA ASN A 99 3.13 9.23 -8.24
C ASN A 99 3.10 10.76 -8.41
N GLY A 100 2.49 11.45 -7.46
CA GLY A 100 2.26 12.88 -7.48
C GLY A 100 0.94 13.30 -8.12
N MET A 101 0.22 12.38 -8.80
CA MET A 101 -1.03 12.70 -9.49
C MET A 101 -2.27 12.36 -8.65
N ALA A 102 -3.34 13.11 -8.89
CA ALA A 102 -4.65 12.93 -8.30
C ALA A 102 -5.50 11.89 -9.03
N SER A 103 -6.27 11.10 -8.27
CA SER A 103 -7.34 10.26 -8.80
C SER A 103 -8.49 11.11 -9.33
N PRO A 104 -9.41 10.53 -10.12
CA PRO A 104 -10.71 11.13 -10.34
C PRO A 104 -11.40 11.50 -9.02
N VAL A 105 -12.24 12.52 -9.05
CA VAL A 105 -13.05 12.92 -7.91
C VAL A 105 -14.08 11.83 -7.61
N LEU A 106 -14.17 11.47 -6.34
CA LEU A 106 -15.13 10.53 -5.80
C LEU A 106 -16.15 11.31 -4.98
N SER A 107 -17.42 10.97 -5.13
CA SER A 107 -18.48 11.53 -4.31
C SER A 107 -18.92 10.49 -3.29
N GLU A 108 -18.80 10.81 -2.00
CA GLU A 108 -19.35 10.03 -0.89
C GLU A 108 -20.73 10.59 -0.56
N ASP A 109 -21.77 9.79 -0.85
CA ASP A 109 -23.19 10.09 -0.60
C ASP A 109 -23.69 11.45 -1.13
N GLY A 110 -22.99 12.06 -2.09
CA GLY A 110 -23.30 13.39 -2.61
C GLY A 110 -22.94 14.54 -1.66
N ALA A 111 -22.47 14.24 -0.45
CA ALA A 111 -22.19 15.23 0.59
C ALA A 111 -20.72 15.66 0.60
N THR A 112 -19.80 14.73 0.29
CA THR A 112 -18.36 14.98 0.37
C THR A 112 -17.68 14.54 -0.93
N LEU A 113 -16.82 15.41 -1.45
CA LEU A 113 -15.96 15.11 -2.58
C LEU A 113 -14.58 14.73 -2.09
N HIS A 114 -14.03 13.64 -2.63
CA HIS A 114 -12.73 13.11 -2.26
C HIS A 114 -11.82 12.94 -3.48
N VAL A 115 -10.54 13.21 -3.29
CA VAL A 115 -9.49 12.87 -4.25
C VAL A 115 -8.34 12.21 -3.50
N LEU A 116 -7.77 11.17 -4.10
CA LEU A 116 -6.59 10.47 -3.60
C LEU A 116 -5.39 10.80 -4.47
N VAL A 117 -4.30 11.25 -3.86
CA VAL A 117 -3.03 11.54 -4.54
C VAL A 117 -2.02 10.49 -4.16
N VAL A 118 -1.42 9.81 -5.14
CA VAL A 118 -0.45 8.74 -4.90
C VAL A 118 0.91 9.34 -4.58
N CYS A 119 1.42 9.19 -3.36
CA CYS A 119 2.73 9.73 -2.99
C CYS A 119 3.86 8.75 -3.27
N SER A 120 3.63 7.48 -2.96
CA SER A 120 4.55 6.40 -3.29
C SER A 120 3.81 5.07 -3.29
N ARG A 121 4.45 4.07 -3.88
CA ARG A 121 4.02 2.67 -3.87
C ARG A 121 5.18 1.82 -3.36
N ALA A 122 4.86 0.80 -2.57
CA ALA A 122 5.78 -0.21 -2.09
C ALA A 122 5.30 -1.59 -2.52
#